data_AF-U6D145-F1
#
_entry.id   AF-U6D145-F1
#
_cell.length_a   1.000
_cell.length_b   1.000
_cell.length_c   1.000
_cell.angle_alpha   90.00
_cell.angle_beta   90.00
_cell.angle_gamma   90.00
#
_symmetry.space_group_name_H-M   'P 1'
#
loop_
_entity.id
_entity.type
_entity.pdbx_description
1 polymer ?
#
loop_
_entity_poly.entity_id
_entity_poly.type
_entity_poly.pdbx_seq_one_letter_code
_entity_poly.pdbx_strand_id
1 'polypeptide(L)'
;KDSKAYFHLLNQIAPKGQKEGELRIDINMSGFNETDDLRRAESMLQQADKLGCRQFVTPADVVSGNPKLNLAFVANLFNKYPALTKPENQDIDWTLLEGETREERTFRNWMNSLGVNPHVNHLYADLQDALVILQLYERIKVPVDWSKVNKPPYPKLGANMKKLENCNYAVELGKHPAKFSLVGIGGQDLNDGNQTLTLALVWQLMRRYTLNVLEDLGDGQKANDDIIVSWVNRTLSEAGKSTSIQSFKDKTISSSLAVVDLIDAIQPGCINYDLVKSGNLTEDDKHNNAKYAVSMARRIGARVYALPEDLVEVKPKMVMTVFACLMGRGMKRV
;
A
#
# COMPACT_ATOMS: atom_id res chain seq x y z
N LYS A 1 -1.72 2.55 31.56
CA LYS A 1 -2.17 3.63 32.46
C LYS A 1 -1.35 3.64 33.74
N ASP A 2 -1.27 2.52 34.45
CA ASP A 2 -0.54 2.37 35.71
C ASP A 2 0.97 2.03 35.57
N SER A 3 1.52 2.08 34.36
CA SER A 3 2.93 1.80 34.02
C SER A 3 3.50 0.42 34.39
N LYS A 4 2.73 -0.47 35.02
CA LYS A 4 3.21 -1.79 35.49
C LYS A 4 3.58 -2.73 34.36
N ALA A 5 2.72 -2.80 33.33
CA ALA A 5 2.99 -3.61 32.14
C ALA A 5 4.30 -3.17 31.44
N TYR A 6 4.56 -1.86 31.39
CA TYR A 6 5.79 -1.34 30.80
C TYR A 6 7.04 -1.72 31.59
N PHE A 7 7.00 -1.69 32.92
CA PHE A 7 8.12 -2.16 33.73
C PHE A 7 8.48 -3.62 33.46
N HIS A 8 7.47 -4.50 33.42
CA HIS A 8 7.69 -5.90 33.07
C HIS A 8 8.23 -6.06 31.65
N LEU A 9 7.66 -5.34 30.68
CA LEU A 9 8.10 -5.38 29.29
C LEU A 9 9.56 -4.92 29.15
N LEU A 10 9.91 -3.76 29.71
CA LEU A 10 11.26 -3.21 29.70
C LEU A 10 12.26 -4.21 30.30
N ASN A 11 11.93 -4.79 31.44
CA ASN A 11 12.79 -5.79 32.07
C ASN A 11 12.95 -7.05 31.21
N GLN A 12 11.92 -7.47 30.48
CA GLN A 12 11.97 -8.65 29.63
C GLN A 12 12.78 -8.43 28.36
N ILE A 13 12.61 -7.29 27.70
CA ILE A 13 13.25 -7.00 26.41
C ILE A 13 14.66 -6.44 26.54
N ALA A 14 15.04 -5.95 27.73
CA ALA A 14 16.35 -5.39 27.96
C ALA A 14 17.45 -6.46 27.77
N PRO A 15 18.50 -6.15 26.98
CA PRO A 15 19.64 -7.02 26.75
C PRO A 15 20.21 -7.63 28.03
N LYS A 16 20.30 -8.96 28.08
CA LYS A 16 20.83 -9.69 29.24
C LYS A 16 22.34 -9.93 29.16
N GLY A 17 22.97 -9.57 28.05
CA GLY A 17 24.41 -9.79 27.83
C GLY A 17 24.74 -11.26 27.62
N GLN A 18 23.80 -12.02 27.06
CA GLN A 18 23.96 -13.46 26.81
C GLN A 18 24.47 -13.74 25.39
N LYS A 19 24.37 -12.75 24.49
CA LYS A 19 24.82 -12.86 23.09
C LYS A 19 26.16 -12.15 22.92
N GLU A 20 27.00 -12.70 22.04
CA GLU A 20 28.33 -12.15 21.73
C GLU A 20 28.21 -10.71 21.19
N GLY A 21 28.86 -9.75 21.85
CA GLY A 21 28.77 -8.32 21.51
C GLY A 21 27.57 -7.56 22.09
N GLU A 22 26.67 -8.21 22.86
CA GLU A 22 25.50 -7.56 23.46
C GLU A 22 25.85 -6.92 24.82
N LEU A 23 25.75 -5.60 24.92
CA LEU A 23 25.90 -4.87 26.20
C LEU A 23 24.68 -5.12 27.09
N ARG A 24 24.91 -5.66 28.29
CA ARG A 24 23.86 -5.88 29.30
C ARG A 24 23.28 -4.55 29.78
N ILE A 25 21.95 -4.45 29.80
CA ILE A 25 21.23 -3.29 30.32
C ILE A 25 20.27 -3.76 31.42
N ASP A 26 20.53 -3.34 32.66
CA ASP A 26 19.68 -3.69 33.80
C ASP A 26 18.60 -2.63 34.06
N ILE A 27 17.35 -3.09 34.08
CA ILE A 27 16.16 -2.28 34.38
C ILE A 27 15.92 -2.28 35.89
N ASN A 28 15.88 -1.08 36.48
CA ASN A 28 15.62 -0.93 37.90
C ASN A 28 14.11 -1.00 38.15
N MET A 29 13.68 -2.05 38.87
CA MET A 29 12.28 -2.31 39.21
C MET A 29 11.82 -1.62 40.51
N SER A 30 12.66 -0.86 41.22
CA SER A 30 12.28 -0.17 42.46
C SER A 30 11.08 0.77 42.28
N GLY A 31 11.03 1.45 41.12
CA GLY A 31 9.91 2.33 40.77
C GLY A 31 8.58 1.59 40.56
N PHE A 32 8.57 0.27 40.39
CA PHE A 32 7.36 -0.52 40.12
C PHE A 32 6.31 -0.42 41.24
N ASN A 33 6.78 -0.38 42.50
CA ASN A 33 5.94 -0.32 43.69
C ASN A 33 5.59 1.12 44.12
N GLU A 34 6.01 2.14 43.36
CA GLU A 34 5.64 3.52 43.63
C GLU A 34 4.12 3.67 43.66
N THR A 35 3.57 4.38 44.63
CA THR A 35 2.11 4.47 44.83
C THR A 35 1.47 5.47 43.87
N ASP A 36 2.18 6.57 43.59
CA ASP A 36 1.76 7.61 42.66
C ASP A 36 2.00 7.18 41.21
N ASP A 37 0.92 7.07 40.42
CA ASP A 37 1.00 6.59 39.02
C ASP A 37 1.83 7.52 38.13
N LEU A 38 1.88 8.83 38.40
CA LEU A 38 2.66 9.80 37.63
C LEU A 38 4.15 9.64 37.92
N ARG A 39 4.52 9.48 39.20
CA ARG A 39 5.91 9.18 39.59
C ARG A 39 6.34 7.81 39.06
N ARG A 40 5.46 6.81 39.14
CA ARG A 40 5.71 5.48 38.57
C ARG A 40 5.96 5.54 37.06
N ALA A 41 5.17 6.34 36.33
CA ALA A 41 5.36 6.57 34.90
C ALA A 41 6.69 7.27 34.59
N GLU A 42 7.11 8.26 35.37
CA GLU A 42 8.42 8.90 35.20
C GLU A 42 9.56 7.92 35.45
N SER A 43 9.52 7.12 36.52
CA SER A 43 10.53 6.09 36.78
C SER A 43 10.60 5.05 35.66
N MET A 44 9.45 4.67 35.09
CA MET A 44 9.38 3.78 33.92
C MET A 44 10.07 4.41 32.70
N LEU A 45 9.81 5.68 32.41
CA LEU A 45 10.42 6.38 31.27
C LEU A 45 11.93 6.59 31.43
N GLN A 46 12.41 6.77 32.66
CA GLN A 46 13.85 6.76 32.94
C GLN A 46 14.49 5.39 32.64
N GLN A 47 13.78 4.29 32.89
CA GLN A 47 14.29 2.97 32.50
C GLN A 47 14.24 2.76 30.98
N ALA A 48 13.21 3.28 30.31
CA ALA A 48 13.14 3.25 28.85
C ALA A 48 14.25 4.10 28.20
N ASP A 49 14.70 5.18 28.85
CA ASP A 49 15.80 6.01 28.38
C ASP A 49 17.14 5.28 28.35
N LYS A 50 17.37 4.32 29.26
CA LYS A 50 18.54 3.44 29.22
C LYS A 50 18.59 2.56 27.96
N LEU A 51 17.43 2.25 27.39
CA LEU A 51 17.28 1.57 26.11
C LEU A 51 17.26 2.57 24.94
N GLY A 52 17.45 3.86 25.18
CA GLY A 52 17.28 4.93 24.19
C GLY A 52 15.86 4.98 23.61
N CYS A 53 14.86 4.54 24.37
CA CYS A 53 13.48 4.38 23.93
C CYS A 53 12.51 5.41 24.52
N ARG A 54 12.99 6.40 25.31
CA ARG A 54 12.17 7.49 25.85
C ARG A 54 11.79 8.49 24.75
N GLN A 55 10.82 8.10 23.93
CA GLN A 55 10.28 8.91 22.84
C GLN A 55 8.74 8.87 22.86
N PHE A 56 8.12 9.87 22.24
CA PHE A 56 6.66 10.00 22.01
C PHE A 56 5.77 10.25 23.24
N VAL A 57 6.11 9.75 24.43
CA VAL A 57 5.25 9.80 25.62
C VAL A 57 5.87 10.59 26.77
N THR A 58 5.04 11.33 27.49
CA THR A 58 5.34 11.89 28.82
C THR A 58 4.67 11.06 29.93
N PRO A 59 5.06 11.22 31.22
CA PRO A 59 4.37 10.54 32.33
C PRO A 59 2.86 10.77 32.33
N ALA A 60 2.43 12.00 32.03
CA ALA A 60 1.01 12.36 31.98
C ALA A 60 0.26 11.62 30.85
N ASP A 61 0.91 11.40 29.69
CA ASP A 61 0.31 10.66 28.56
C ASP A 61 0.14 9.17 28.89
N VAL A 62 1.05 8.60 29.68
CA VAL A 62 0.97 7.21 30.13
C VAL A 62 -0.18 7.04 31.12
N VAL A 63 -0.29 7.93 32.10
CA VAL A 63 -1.34 7.87 33.15
C VAL A 63 -2.72 8.16 32.58
N SER A 64 -2.85 9.19 31.74
CA SER A 64 -4.10 9.48 31.01
C SER A 64 -4.49 8.34 30.06
N GLY A 65 -3.53 7.53 29.63
CA GLY A 65 -3.72 6.39 28.75
C GLY A 65 -4.03 6.80 27.32
N ASN A 66 -3.32 7.81 26.81
CA ASN A 66 -3.46 8.25 25.42
C ASN A 66 -3.10 7.08 24.47
N PRO A 67 -4.07 6.53 23.70
CA PRO A 67 -3.86 5.30 22.95
C PRO A 67 -2.82 5.46 21.84
N LYS A 68 -2.76 6.62 21.17
CA LYS A 68 -1.83 6.87 20.05
C LYS A 68 -0.39 6.99 20.54
N LEU A 69 -0.17 7.74 21.61
CA LEU A 69 1.18 7.95 22.14
C LEU A 69 1.72 6.67 22.80
N ASN A 70 0.88 5.94 23.55
CA ASN A 70 1.27 4.65 24.12
C ASN A 70 1.59 3.61 23.02
N LEU A 71 0.79 3.56 21.94
CA LEU A 71 1.09 2.69 20.80
C LEU A 71 2.43 3.05 20.14
N ALA A 72 2.70 4.33 19.91
CA ALA A 72 3.97 4.78 19.34
C ALA A 72 5.17 4.41 20.23
N PHE A 73 5.03 4.55 21.54
CA PHE A 73 6.04 4.15 22.52
C PHE A 73 6.31 2.63 22.48
N VAL A 74 5.26 1.79 22.47
CA VAL A 74 5.39 0.34 22.33
C VAL A 74 6.05 -0.05 21.00
N ALA A 75 5.64 0.59 19.90
CA ALA A 75 6.22 0.32 18.58
C ALA A 75 7.72 0.67 18.54
N ASN A 76 8.14 1.74 19.20
CA ASN A 76 9.55 2.10 19.34
C ASN A 76 10.33 1.02 20.11
N LEU A 77 9.78 0.53 21.22
CA LEU A 77 10.37 -0.56 22.00
C LEU A 77 10.52 -1.83 21.15
N PHE A 78 9.49 -2.21 20.40
CA PHE A 78 9.51 -3.37 19.52
C PHE A 78 10.57 -3.23 18.41
N ASN A 79 10.66 -2.06 17.76
CA ASN A 79 11.61 -1.84 16.66
C ASN A 79 13.07 -1.86 17.14
N LYS A 80 13.36 -1.36 18.34
CA LYS A 80 14.72 -1.33 18.90
C LYS A 80 15.11 -2.63 19.61
N TYR A 81 14.17 -3.24 20.33
CA TYR A 81 14.39 -4.46 21.10
C TYR A 81 13.25 -5.46 20.89
N PRO A 82 13.20 -6.14 19.72
CA PRO A 82 12.18 -7.17 19.47
C PRO A 82 12.25 -8.32 20.47
N ALA A 83 13.45 -8.60 21.01
CA ALA A 83 13.73 -9.68 21.97
C ALA A 83 13.24 -11.07 21.52
N LEU A 84 13.17 -11.29 20.20
CA LEU A 84 12.80 -12.57 19.60
C LEU A 84 14.05 -13.42 19.35
N THR A 85 13.98 -14.70 19.71
CA THR A 85 14.95 -15.73 19.31
C THR A 85 14.35 -16.55 18.18
N LYS A 86 15.17 -16.90 17.19
CA LYS A 86 14.75 -17.81 16.12
C LYS A 86 14.56 -19.21 16.74
N PRO A 87 13.38 -19.84 16.63
CA PRO A 87 13.21 -21.22 17.08
C PRO A 87 14.10 -22.15 16.23
N GLU A 88 14.79 -23.10 16.87
CA GLU A 88 15.72 -24.01 16.19
C GLU A 88 15.00 -25.12 15.39
N ASN A 89 13.72 -25.41 15.66
CA ASN A 89 13.00 -26.58 15.13
C ASN A 89 11.54 -26.31 14.73
N GLN A 90 11.26 -25.19 14.07
CA GLN A 90 10.03 -25.04 13.30
C GLN A 90 10.41 -24.76 11.86
N ASP A 91 9.93 -25.60 10.94
CA ASP A 91 9.80 -25.28 9.52
C ASP A 91 8.83 -24.10 9.42
N ILE A 92 9.31 -22.90 9.76
CA ILE A 92 8.60 -21.67 9.48
C ILE A 92 8.55 -21.61 7.97
N ASP A 93 7.35 -21.74 7.41
CA ASP A 93 7.13 -21.53 5.99
C ASP A 93 7.67 -20.14 5.64
N TRP A 94 8.83 -20.12 5.00
CA TRP A 94 9.54 -18.88 4.69
C TRP A 94 8.69 -18.00 3.75
N THR A 95 7.71 -18.57 3.05
CA THR A 95 6.75 -17.80 2.23
C THR A 95 5.79 -16.92 3.06
N LEU A 96 5.61 -17.20 4.36
CA LEU A 96 4.90 -16.31 5.30
C LEU A 96 5.77 -15.15 5.82
N LEU A 97 7.10 -15.27 5.68
CA LEU A 97 8.09 -14.24 6.03
C LEU A 97 8.61 -13.47 4.81
N GLU A 98 8.40 -14.00 3.61
CA GLU A 98 8.63 -13.26 2.38
C GLU A 98 7.72 -12.04 2.37
N GLY A 99 8.35 -10.86 2.33
CA GLY A 99 7.61 -9.62 2.17
C GLY A 99 6.75 -9.69 0.90
N GLU A 100 5.65 -8.95 0.91
CA GLU A 100 4.73 -8.84 -0.23
C GLU A 100 5.50 -8.68 -1.55
N THR A 101 5.20 -9.54 -2.53
CA THR A 101 5.86 -9.46 -3.84
C THR A 101 5.52 -8.12 -4.51
N ARG A 102 6.36 -7.69 -5.46
CA ARG A 102 6.09 -6.45 -6.20
C ARG A 102 4.74 -6.48 -6.91
N GLU A 103 4.33 -7.64 -7.39
CA GLU A 103 3.03 -7.86 -8.04
C GLU A 103 1.87 -7.71 -7.04
N GLU A 104 1.94 -8.39 -5.90
CA GLU A 104 0.95 -8.26 -4.82
C GLU A 104 0.79 -6.80 -4.39
N ARG A 105 1.92 -6.10 -4.17
CA ARG A 105 1.94 -4.69 -3.80
C ARG A 105 1.29 -3.80 -4.85
N THR A 106 1.49 -4.12 -6.13
CA THR A 106 0.87 -3.40 -7.24
C THR A 106 -0.63 -3.61 -7.24
N PHE A 107 -1.11 -4.85 -7.09
CA PHE A 107 -2.52 -5.15 -7.02
C PHE A 107 -3.22 -4.51 -5.82
N ARG A 108 -2.62 -4.60 -4.63
CA ARG A 108 -3.14 -3.96 -3.42
C ARG A 108 -3.24 -2.44 -3.59
N ASN A 109 -2.18 -1.79 -4.09
CA ASN A 109 -2.20 -0.35 -4.36
C ASN A 109 -3.23 0.02 -5.43
N TRP A 110 -3.41 -0.81 -6.45
CA TRP A 110 -4.43 -0.63 -7.46
C TRP A 110 -5.83 -0.64 -6.86
N MET A 111 -6.20 -1.70 -6.13
CA MET A 111 -7.50 -1.82 -5.48
C MET A 111 -7.78 -0.62 -4.56
N ASN A 112 -6.82 -0.29 -3.70
CA ASN A 112 -6.96 0.82 -2.76
C ASN A 112 -7.07 2.18 -3.46
N SER A 113 -6.39 2.38 -4.61
CA SER A 113 -6.53 3.61 -5.40
C SER A 113 -7.89 3.77 -6.08
N LEU A 114 -8.65 2.67 -6.21
CA LEU A 114 -10.05 2.68 -6.67
C LEU A 114 -11.05 2.91 -5.54
N GLY A 115 -10.59 3.10 -4.30
CA GLY A 115 -11.42 3.40 -3.14
C GLY A 115 -12.36 2.25 -2.77
N VAL A 116 -11.85 1.01 -2.77
CA VAL A 116 -12.56 -0.16 -2.23
C VAL A 116 -12.71 -0.05 -0.71
N ASN A 117 -13.76 -0.67 -0.17
CA ASN A 117 -14.06 -0.72 1.26
C ASN A 117 -14.45 -2.15 1.67
N PRO A 118 -13.72 -2.83 2.57
CA PRO A 118 -12.61 -2.34 3.39
C PRO A 118 -11.31 -2.07 2.61
N HIS A 119 -10.40 -1.33 3.23
CA HIS A 119 -9.04 -1.14 2.71
C HIS A 119 -8.29 -2.48 2.72
N VAL A 120 -7.61 -2.79 1.61
CA VAL A 120 -6.87 -4.05 1.46
C VAL A 120 -5.48 -3.88 2.07
N ASN A 121 -5.20 -4.65 3.12
CA ASN A 121 -3.89 -4.73 3.78
C ASN A 121 -3.17 -6.02 3.38
N HIS A 122 -3.88 -7.15 3.35
CA HIS A 122 -3.35 -8.47 3.03
C HIS A 122 -4.20 -9.11 1.93
N LEU A 123 -3.66 -9.13 0.71
CA LEU A 123 -4.40 -9.51 -0.50
C LEU A 123 -5.16 -10.85 -0.34
N TYR A 124 -4.51 -11.90 0.14
CA TYR A 124 -5.11 -13.23 0.21
C TYR A 124 -6.09 -13.44 1.36
N ALA A 125 -6.04 -12.60 2.40
CA ALA A 125 -6.96 -12.67 3.53
C ALA A 125 -8.19 -11.76 3.29
N ASP A 126 -7.94 -10.55 2.81
CA ASP A 126 -8.98 -9.52 2.66
C ASP A 126 -9.89 -9.76 1.44
N LEU A 127 -9.52 -10.67 0.53
CA LEU A 127 -10.32 -11.04 -0.64
C LEU A 127 -11.17 -12.32 -0.44
N GLN A 128 -11.04 -13.03 0.69
CA GLN A 128 -11.68 -14.34 0.90
C GLN A 128 -13.20 -14.32 0.96
N ASP A 129 -13.83 -13.16 1.14
CA ASP A 129 -15.29 -13.00 1.09
C ASP A 129 -15.79 -12.36 -0.20
N ALA A 130 -14.87 -12.13 -1.14
CA ALA A 130 -15.06 -11.52 -2.45
C ALA A 130 -15.71 -10.12 -2.47
N LEU A 131 -15.96 -9.46 -1.32
CA LEU A 131 -16.62 -8.15 -1.33
C LEU A 131 -15.82 -7.07 -2.06
N VAL A 132 -14.50 -7.09 -1.89
CA VAL A 132 -13.58 -6.21 -2.62
C VAL A 132 -13.63 -6.54 -4.11
N ILE A 133 -13.60 -7.82 -4.49
CA ILE A 133 -13.65 -8.28 -5.88
C ILE A 133 -14.95 -7.81 -6.55
N LEU A 134 -16.08 -7.93 -5.85
CA LEU A 134 -17.39 -7.48 -6.31
C LEU A 134 -17.42 -5.96 -6.54
N GLN A 135 -16.84 -5.16 -5.66
CA GLN A 135 -16.70 -3.72 -5.90
C GLN A 135 -15.84 -3.41 -7.15
N LEU A 136 -14.78 -4.19 -7.37
CA LEU A 136 -13.91 -4.01 -8.55
C LEU A 136 -14.66 -4.30 -9.86
N TYR A 137 -15.61 -5.23 -9.88
CA TYR A 137 -16.46 -5.48 -11.05
C TYR A 137 -17.22 -4.21 -11.49
N GLU A 138 -17.79 -3.47 -10.55
CA GLU A 138 -18.46 -2.19 -10.87
C GLU A 138 -17.47 -1.17 -11.44
N ARG A 139 -16.22 -1.13 -10.93
CA ARG A 139 -15.16 -0.24 -11.45
C ARG A 139 -14.77 -0.56 -12.89
N ILE A 140 -15.00 -1.79 -13.35
CA ILE A 140 -14.76 -2.23 -14.73
C ILE A 140 -16.05 -2.34 -15.56
N LYS A 141 -17.12 -1.65 -15.15
CA LYS A 141 -18.40 -1.58 -15.86
C LYS A 141 -19.08 -2.95 -16.01
N VAL A 142 -18.85 -3.87 -15.07
CA VAL A 142 -19.57 -5.14 -14.94
C VAL A 142 -20.61 -4.98 -13.83
N PRO A 143 -21.92 -5.04 -14.14
CA PRO A 143 -22.97 -4.88 -13.14
C PRO A 143 -22.92 -5.99 -12.09
N VAL A 144 -23.11 -5.61 -10.82
CA VAL A 144 -23.20 -6.52 -9.68
C VAL A 144 -24.59 -6.44 -9.08
N ASP A 145 -25.22 -7.59 -8.90
CA ASP A 145 -26.49 -7.71 -8.18
C ASP A 145 -26.21 -7.86 -6.69
N TRP A 146 -26.17 -6.72 -5.99
CA TRP A 146 -25.92 -6.67 -4.56
C TRP A 146 -27.00 -7.34 -3.69
N SER A 147 -28.16 -7.70 -4.25
CA SER A 147 -29.17 -8.46 -3.51
C SER A 147 -28.74 -9.91 -3.27
N LYS A 148 -27.84 -10.44 -4.10
CA LYS A 148 -27.25 -11.79 -3.98
C LYS A 148 -26.01 -11.84 -3.09
N VAL A 149 -25.51 -10.69 -2.66
CA VAL A 149 -24.23 -10.57 -1.95
C VAL A 149 -24.46 -10.59 -0.44
N ASN A 150 -23.84 -11.54 0.25
CA ASN A 150 -23.85 -11.60 1.70
C ASN A 150 -22.86 -10.58 2.28
N LYS A 151 -23.29 -9.77 3.25
CA LYS A 151 -22.47 -8.72 3.87
C LYS A 151 -22.18 -9.04 5.35
N PRO A 152 -21.04 -8.60 5.90
CA PRO A 152 -20.76 -8.71 7.32
C PRO A 152 -21.74 -7.86 8.17
N PRO A 153 -21.95 -8.20 9.45
CA PRO A 153 -21.30 -9.28 10.19
C PRO A 153 -21.86 -10.66 9.81
N TYR A 154 -20.96 -11.61 9.54
CA TYR A 154 -21.36 -12.99 9.21
C TYR A 154 -21.71 -13.77 10.49
N PRO A 155 -22.74 -14.63 10.47
CA PRO A 155 -23.05 -15.51 11.59
C PRO A 155 -21.90 -16.48 11.90
N LYS A 156 -21.61 -16.74 13.18
CA LYS A 156 -20.51 -17.65 13.60
C LYS A 156 -20.61 -19.03 12.96
N LEU A 157 -21.82 -19.60 12.91
CA LEU A 157 -22.14 -20.81 12.17
C LEU A 157 -22.54 -20.43 10.74
N GLY A 158 -21.84 -20.97 9.75
CA GLY A 158 -22.15 -20.72 8.34
C GLY A 158 -21.48 -19.49 7.72
N ALA A 159 -20.64 -18.74 8.46
CA ALA A 159 -19.84 -17.65 7.89
C ALA A 159 -19.09 -18.08 6.62
N ASN A 160 -18.46 -19.26 6.64
CA ASN A 160 -17.69 -19.73 5.49
C ASN A 160 -18.57 -19.99 4.28
N MET A 161 -19.77 -20.54 4.47
CA MET A 161 -20.73 -20.75 3.38
C MET A 161 -21.15 -19.42 2.75
N LYS A 162 -21.37 -18.37 3.56
CA LYS A 162 -21.72 -17.04 3.06
C LYS A 162 -20.60 -16.38 2.26
N LYS A 163 -19.35 -16.53 2.70
CA LYS A 163 -18.18 -16.08 1.94
C LYS A 163 -18.03 -16.86 0.63
N LEU A 164 -18.19 -18.19 0.68
CA LEU A 164 -18.13 -19.05 -0.49
C LEU A 164 -19.22 -18.72 -1.53
N GLU A 165 -20.45 -18.43 -1.09
CA GLU A 165 -21.53 -17.94 -1.97
C GLU A 165 -21.09 -16.66 -2.72
N ASN A 166 -20.49 -15.69 -2.02
CA ASN A 166 -19.97 -14.47 -2.64
C ASN A 166 -18.83 -14.78 -3.63
N CYS A 167 -17.89 -15.65 -3.27
CA CYS A 167 -16.79 -16.03 -4.14
C CYS A 167 -17.26 -16.76 -5.41
N ASN A 168 -18.24 -17.66 -5.27
CA ASN A 168 -18.86 -18.33 -6.42
C ASN A 168 -19.52 -17.31 -7.36
N TYR A 169 -20.24 -16.34 -6.80
CA TYR A 169 -20.84 -15.27 -7.59
C TYR A 169 -19.78 -14.39 -8.28
N ALA A 170 -18.69 -14.06 -7.60
CA ALA A 170 -17.58 -13.31 -8.19
C ALA A 170 -16.90 -14.07 -9.35
N VAL A 171 -16.76 -15.40 -9.25
CA VAL A 171 -16.26 -16.23 -10.35
C VAL A 171 -17.26 -16.32 -11.50
N GLU A 172 -18.56 -16.41 -11.19
CA GLU A 172 -19.64 -16.38 -12.18
C GLU A 172 -19.56 -15.09 -13.00
N LEU A 173 -19.55 -13.92 -12.34
CA LEU A 173 -19.40 -12.61 -12.99
C LEU A 173 -18.15 -12.52 -13.88
N GLY A 174 -17.05 -13.13 -13.42
CA GLY A 174 -15.80 -13.20 -14.15
C GLY A 174 -15.94 -13.99 -15.45
N LYS A 175 -16.58 -15.16 -15.42
CA LYS A 175 -16.87 -15.96 -16.61
C LYS A 175 -17.92 -15.26 -17.50
N HIS A 176 -19.01 -14.80 -16.89
CA HIS A 176 -20.13 -14.12 -17.53
C HIS A 176 -20.70 -13.03 -16.61
N PRO A 177 -20.74 -11.75 -17.02
CA PRO A 177 -20.55 -11.24 -18.38
C PRO A 177 -19.11 -10.81 -18.71
N ALA A 178 -18.17 -10.86 -17.76
CA ALA A 178 -16.84 -10.26 -17.95
C ALA A 178 -15.93 -11.02 -18.95
N LYS A 179 -16.24 -12.28 -19.27
CA LYS A 179 -15.53 -13.13 -20.25
C LYS A 179 -14.04 -13.31 -19.92
N PHE A 180 -13.71 -13.45 -18.64
CA PHE A 180 -12.37 -13.81 -18.18
C PHE A 180 -12.09 -15.30 -18.39
N SER A 181 -10.82 -15.62 -18.61
CA SER A 181 -10.36 -17.01 -18.64
C SER A 181 -10.15 -17.50 -17.22
N LEU A 182 -11.19 -18.08 -16.64
CA LEU A 182 -11.19 -18.64 -15.28
C LEU A 182 -11.33 -20.17 -15.30
N VAL A 183 -10.66 -20.83 -16.26
CA VAL A 183 -10.63 -22.29 -16.38
C VAL A 183 -9.92 -22.85 -15.14
N GLY A 184 -10.58 -23.77 -14.43
CA GLY A 184 -10.04 -24.35 -13.20
C GLY A 184 -10.07 -23.43 -11.98
N ILE A 185 -10.72 -22.26 -12.04
CA ILE A 185 -10.94 -21.38 -10.88
C ILE A 185 -12.39 -21.48 -10.43
N GLY A 186 -12.58 -21.84 -9.16
CA GLY A 186 -13.86 -21.86 -8.44
C GLY A 186 -13.90 -20.86 -7.29
N GLY A 187 -15.08 -20.67 -6.69
CA GLY A 187 -15.22 -19.79 -5.53
C GLY A 187 -14.48 -20.30 -4.30
N GLN A 188 -14.29 -21.62 -4.19
CA GLN A 188 -13.52 -22.26 -3.11
C GLN A 188 -12.07 -21.76 -3.11
N ASP A 189 -11.43 -21.69 -4.28
CA ASP A 189 -10.04 -21.23 -4.40
C ASP A 189 -9.84 -19.81 -3.89
N LEU A 190 -10.81 -18.93 -4.15
CA LEU A 190 -10.79 -17.55 -3.63
C LEU A 190 -11.06 -17.52 -2.13
N ASN A 191 -12.02 -18.31 -1.65
CA ASN A 191 -12.39 -18.36 -0.25
C ASN A 191 -11.28 -18.94 0.63
N ASP A 192 -10.51 -19.90 0.11
CA ASP A 192 -9.33 -20.47 0.77
C ASP A 192 -8.10 -19.55 0.68
N GLY A 193 -8.15 -18.48 -0.13
CA GLY A 193 -7.04 -17.57 -0.33
C GLY A 193 -5.89 -18.16 -1.17
N ASN A 194 -6.21 -19.01 -2.15
CA ASN A 194 -5.20 -19.56 -3.07
C ASN A 194 -4.48 -18.43 -3.82
N GLN A 195 -3.17 -18.29 -3.58
CA GLN A 195 -2.40 -17.15 -4.05
C GLN A 195 -2.41 -17.04 -5.58
N THR A 196 -2.02 -18.11 -6.28
CA THR A 196 -1.92 -18.14 -7.74
C THR A 196 -3.24 -17.83 -8.41
N LEU A 197 -4.33 -18.45 -7.94
CA LEU A 197 -5.64 -18.29 -8.58
C LEU A 197 -6.28 -16.94 -8.25
N THR A 198 -6.03 -16.40 -7.05
CA THR A 198 -6.43 -15.04 -6.68
C THR A 198 -5.71 -14.01 -7.55
N LEU A 199 -4.38 -14.11 -7.71
CA LEU A 199 -3.61 -13.22 -8.59
C LEU A 199 -4.08 -13.30 -10.04
N ALA A 200 -4.37 -14.51 -10.55
CA ALA A 200 -4.87 -14.70 -11.92
C ALA A 200 -6.20 -13.97 -12.20
N LEU A 201 -7.12 -13.96 -11.23
CA LEU A 201 -8.37 -13.20 -11.34
C LEU A 201 -8.12 -11.70 -11.24
N VAL A 202 -7.35 -11.27 -10.24
CA VAL A 202 -7.04 -9.86 -9.98
C VAL A 202 -6.32 -9.21 -11.16
N TRP A 203 -5.37 -9.92 -11.77
CA TRP A 203 -4.71 -9.50 -13.00
C TRP A 203 -5.70 -9.22 -14.14
N GLN A 204 -6.67 -10.11 -14.35
CA GLN A 204 -7.67 -9.93 -15.42
C GLN A 204 -8.60 -8.75 -15.15
N LEU A 205 -8.99 -8.53 -13.88
CA LEU A 205 -9.73 -7.35 -13.46
C LEU A 205 -8.94 -6.06 -13.75
N MET A 206 -7.67 -6.01 -13.33
CA MET A 206 -6.78 -4.87 -13.55
C MET A 206 -6.54 -4.59 -15.04
N ARG A 207 -6.36 -5.65 -15.84
CA ARG A 207 -6.22 -5.56 -17.29
C ARG A 207 -7.48 -4.97 -17.93
N ARG A 208 -8.67 -5.45 -17.55
CA ARG A 208 -9.94 -4.90 -18.06
C ARG A 208 -10.12 -3.44 -17.65
N TYR A 209 -9.84 -3.10 -16.40
CA TYR A 209 -9.87 -1.72 -15.92
C TYR A 209 -9.00 -0.80 -16.78
N THR A 210 -7.76 -1.23 -17.04
CA THR A 210 -6.82 -0.47 -17.87
C THR A 210 -7.38 -0.24 -19.28
N LEU A 211 -7.95 -1.28 -19.90
CA LEU A 211 -8.57 -1.16 -21.23
C LEU A 211 -9.76 -0.20 -21.22
N ASN A 212 -10.64 -0.25 -20.20
CA ASN A 212 -11.77 0.67 -20.10
C ASN A 212 -11.32 2.13 -19.96
N VAL A 213 -10.27 2.38 -19.15
CA VAL A 213 -9.68 3.73 -19.02
C VAL A 213 -9.14 4.22 -20.37
N LEU A 214 -8.49 3.34 -21.13
CA LEU A 214 -7.96 3.68 -22.45
C LEU A 214 -9.09 3.92 -23.48
N GLU A 215 -10.15 3.12 -23.48
CA GLU A 215 -11.31 3.32 -24.37
C GLU A 215 -12.04 4.64 -24.08
N ASP A 216 -12.22 5.00 -22.80
CA ASP A 216 -12.85 6.25 -22.39
C ASP A 216 -12.04 7.49 -22.80
N LEU A 217 -10.73 7.34 -23.01
CA LEU A 217 -9.83 8.41 -23.46
C LEU A 217 -9.75 8.55 -24.98
N GLY A 218 -10.08 7.48 -25.73
CA GLY A 218 -9.92 7.42 -27.19
C GLY A 218 -11.17 7.73 -28.00
N ASP A 219 -12.21 8.32 -27.38
CA ASP A 219 -13.51 8.64 -28.02
C ASP A 219 -14.12 7.42 -28.76
N GLY A 220 -14.01 6.23 -28.15
CA GLY A 220 -14.49 4.97 -28.71
C GLY A 220 -13.53 4.26 -29.68
N GLN A 221 -12.39 4.87 -30.02
CA GLN A 221 -11.27 4.17 -30.63
C GLN A 221 -10.36 3.64 -29.52
N LYS A 222 -9.71 2.48 -29.73
CA LYS A 222 -8.67 2.01 -28.80
C LYS A 222 -7.64 3.13 -28.68
N ALA A 223 -7.47 3.73 -27.49
CA ALA A 223 -6.44 4.73 -27.30
C ALA A 223 -5.10 4.10 -27.69
N ASN A 224 -4.60 4.55 -28.84
CA ASN A 224 -3.33 4.13 -29.36
C ASN A 224 -2.24 4.83 -28.55
N ASP A 225 -1.12 4.18 -28.28
CA ASP A 225 -0.02 4.74 -27.48
C ASP A 225 0.36 6.16 -27.95
N ASP A 226 0.27 6.38 -29.26
CA ASP A 226 0.51 7.66 -29.94
C ASP A 226 -0.40 8.81 -29.47
N ILE A 227 -1.67 8.53 -29.15
CA ILE A 227 -2.64 9.54 -28.70
C ILE A 227 -2.21 10.08 -27.33
N ILE A 228 -1.85 9.18 -26.41
CA ILE A 228 -1.44 9.56 -25.06
C ILE A 228 -0.10 10.30 -25.12
N VAL A 229 0.88 9.79 -25.87
CA VAL A 229 2.18 10.44 -26.03
C VAL A 229 2.02 11.85 -26.64
N SER A 230 1.19 11.98 -27.67
CA SER A 230 0.89 13.28 -28.29
C SER A 230 0.22 14.24 -27.31
N TRP A 231 -0.76 13.76 -26.53
CA TRP A 231 -1.43 14.56 -25.50
C TRP A 231 -0.45 15.02 -24.42
N VAL A 232 0.43 14.14 -23.95
CA VAL A 232 1.45 14.47 -22.94
C VAL A 232 2.37 15.57 -23.45
N ASN A 233 2.94 15.40 -24.64
CA ASN A 233 3.89 16.37 -25.20
C ASN A 233 3.22 17.72 -25.51
N ARG A 234 1.97 17.71 -26.01
CA ARG A 234 1.19 18.94 -26.20
C ARG A 234 0.96 19.66 -24.87
N THR A 235 0.52 18.94 -23.85
CA THR A 235 0.24 19.52 -22.52
C THR A 235 1.49 20.11 -21.88
N LEU A 236 2.63 19.44 -22.00
CA LEU A 236 3.92 19.94 -21.52
C LEU A 236 4.34 21.21 -22.28
N SER A 237 4.22 21.20 -23.60
CA SER A 237 4.59 22.34 -24.45
C SER A 237 3.70 23.57 -24.20
N GLU A 238 2.39 23.39 -24.06
CA GLU A 238 1.44 24.48 -23.74
C GLU A 238 1.72 25.10 -22.36
N ALA A 239 2.21 24.31 -21.42
CA ALA A 239 2.63 24.77 -20.09
C ALA A 239 4.06 25.34 -20.06
N GLY A 240 4.75 25.44 -21.21
CA GLY A 240 6.11 25.96 -21.31
C GLY A 240 7.18 25.06 -20.65
N LYS A 241 6.90 23.77 -20.47
CA LYS A 241 7.85 22.80 -19.93
C LYS A 241 8.79 22.31 -21.03
N SER A 242 10.05 22.05 -20.67
CA SER A 242 11.08 21.59 -21.61
C SER A 242 11.16 20.06 -21.75
N THR A 243 10.48 19.33 -20.87
CA THR A 243 10.44 17.86 -20.90
C THR A 243 9.47 17.36 -21.98
N SER A 244 9.79 16.19 -22.54
CA SER A 244 8.96 15.49 -23.53
C SER A 244 9.25 13.99 -23.47
N ILE A 245 8.34 13.17 -23.96
CA ILE A 245 8.53 11.72 -24.09
C ILE A 245 8.36 11.28 -25.55
N GLN A 246 9.22 10.38 -26.02
CA GLN A 246 9.09 9.82 -27.38
C GLN A 246 8.18 8.59 -27.42
N SER A 247 8.19 7.81 -26.33
CA SER A 247 7.35 6.61 -26.16
C SER A 247 7.32 6.20 -24.70
N PHE A 248 6.50 5.23 -24.33
CA PHE A 248 6.53 4.65 -22.97
C PHE A 248 7.77 3.80 -22.66
N LYS A 249 8.68 3.64 -23.63
CA LYS A 249 9.99 2.98 -23.47
C LYS A 249 11.13 3.99 -23.33
N ASP A 250 10.83 5.28 -23.39
CA ASP A 250 11.83 6.36 -23.33
C ASP A 250 12.58 6.34 -22.00
N LYS A 251 13.91 6.20 -22.08
CA LYS A 251 14.77 6.10 -20.89
C LYS A 251 14.82 7.38 -20.08
N THR A 252 14.48 8.53 -20.65
CA THR A 252 14.39 9.80 -19.92
C THR A 252 13.31 9.78 -18.83
N ILE A 253 12.30 8.92 -18.97
CA ILE A 253 11.21 8.71 -17.99
C ILE A 253 11.77 8.20 -16.65
N SER A 254 12.92 7.52 -16.64
CA SER A 254 13.57 7.05 -15.41
C SER A 254 13.89 8.18 -14.41
N SER A 255 14.05 9.42 -14.89
CA SER A 255 14.25 10.61 -14.04
C SER A 255 12.97 11.07 -13.33
N SER A 256 11.80 10.61 -13.78
CA SER A 256 10.46 11.08 -13.41
C SER A 256 10.18 12.57 -13.68
N LEU A 257 11.10 13.31 -14.30
CA LEU A 257 10.94 14.75 -14.55
C LEU A 257 9.75 15.04 -15.47
N ALA A 258 9.59 14.28 -16.56
CA ALA A 258 8.44 14.43 -17.45
C ALA A 258 7.09 14.16 -16.73
N VAL A 259 7.08 13.24 -15.76
CA VAL A 259 5.88 12.95 -14.96
C VAL A 259 5.58 14.10 -13.99
N VAL A 260 6.61 14.61 -13.31
CA VAL A 260 6.51 15.77 -12.40
C VAL A 260 6.02 17.01 -13.15
N ASP A 261 6.64 17.34 -14.28
CA ASP A 261 6.27 18.49 -15.09
C ASP A 261 4.86 18.38 -15.64
N LEU A 262 4.44 17.17 -16.03
CA LEU A 262 3.07 16.94 -16.50
C LEU A 262 2.07 17.12 -15.37
N ILE A 263 2.38 16.70 -14.15
CA ILE A 263 1.54 16.92 -12.97
C ILE A 263 1.39 18.42 -12.68
N ASP A 264 2.48 19.19 -12.77
CA ASP A 264 2.44 20.65 -12.62
C ASP A 264 1.66 21.32 -13.77
N ALA A 265 1.80 20.84 -15.01
CA ALA A 265 1.03 21.32 -16.15
C ALA A 265 -0.48 21.08 -15.97
N ILE A 266 -0.86 19.89 -15.45
CA ILE A 266 -2.26 19.56 -15.15
C ILE A 266 -2.80 20.40 -14.00
N GLN A 267 -2.01 20.62 -12.95
CA GLN A 267 -2.39 21.41 -11.78
C GLN A 267 -1.24 22.32 -11.35
N PRO A 268 -1.18 23.56 -11.88
CA PRO A 268 -0.10 24.49 -11.58
C PRO A 268 0.05 24.76 -10.09
N GLY A 269 1.30 24.82 -9.62
CA GLY A 269 1.63 25.12 -8.22
C GLY A 269 1.45 23.93 -7.26
N CYS A 270 1.19 22.72 -7.79
CA CYS A 270 1.16 21.54 -6.94
C CYS A 270 2.57 21.00 -6.67
N ILE A 271 3.52 21.14 -7.59
CA ILE A 271 4.88 20.65 -7.43
C ILE A 271 5.74 21.65 -6.63
N ASN A 272 6.48 21.14 -5.64
CA ASN A 272 7.61 21.86 -5.06
C ASN A 272 8.89 21.36 -5.74
N TYR A 273 9.43 22.18 -6.64
CA TYR A 273 10.64 21.84 -7.41
C TYR A 273 11.91 21.79 -6.54
N ASP A 274 11.92 22.36 -5.34
CA ASP A 274 13.06 22.24 -4.40
C ASP A 274 13.30 20.78 -3.96
N LEU A 275 12.26 19.95 -4.02
CA LEU A 275 12.32 18.53 -3.69
C LEU A 275 12.67 17.66 -4.90
N VAL A 276 12.75 18.24 -6.10
CA VAL A 276 12.95 17.53 -7.36
C VAL A 276 14.38 17.76 -7.84
N LYS A 277 15.15 16.67 -7.93
CA LYS A 277 16.53 16.76 -8.42
C LYS A 277 16.55 16.67 -9.94
N SER A 278 17.42 17.46 -10.58
CA SER A 278 17.62 17.49 -12.04
C SER A 278 19.10 17.40 -12.42
N GLY A 279 19.40 17.07 -13.68
CA GLY A 279 20.77 16.99 -14.19
C GLY A 279 21.35 15.59 -14.06
N ASN A 280 22.56 15.46 -13.49
CA ASN A 280 23.20 14.16 -13.29
C ASN A 280 22.61 13.47 -12.06
N LEU A 281 21.64 12.59 -12.29
CA LEU A 281 20.88 11.91 -11.23
C LEU A 281 21.48 10.56 -10.87
N THR A 282 21.68 10.33 -9.57
CA THR A 282 21.94 8.99 -9.04
C THR A 282 20.67 8.13 -9.07
N GLU A 283 20.80 6.82 -8.90
CA GLU A 283 19.64 5.92 -8.81
C GLU A 283 18.72 6.27 -7.63
N ASP A 284 19.30 6.70 -6.50
CA ASP A 284 18.54 7.18 -5.34
C ASP A 284 17.76 8.47 -5.66
N ASP A 285 18.35 9.37 -6.45
CA ASP A 285 17.68 10.60 -6.86
C ASP A 285 16.48 10.32 -7.78
N LYS A 286 16.65 9.42 -8.76
CA LYS A 286 15.57 8.96 -9.63
C LYS A 286 14.44 8.32 -8.83
N HIS A 287 14.80 7.48 -7.86
CA HIS A 287 13.84 6.81 -7.01
C HIS A 287 13.07 7.79 -6.09
N ASN A 288 13.75 8.80 -5.55
CA ASN A 288 13.12 9.87 -4.77
C ASN A 288 12.19 10.74 -5.62
N ASN A 289 12.61 11.12 -6.83
CA ASN A 289 11.76 11.83 -7.79
C ASN A 289 10.52 11.00 -8.16
N ALA A 290 10.67 9.69 -8.40
CA ALA A 290 9.56 8.79 -8.71
C ALA A 290 8.57 8.65 -7.54
N LYS A 291 9.07 8.49 -6.31
CA LYS A 291 8.24 8.49 -5.09
C LYS A 291 7.43 9.76 -4.96
N TYR A 292 8.08 10.89 -5.20
CA TYR A 292 7.44 12.20 -5.18
C TYR A 292 6.36 12.28 -6.28
N ALA A 293 6.71 12.00 -7.54
CA ALA A 293 5.77 12.04 -8.67
C ALA A 293 4.51 11.19 -8.44
N VAL A 294 4.66 9.93 -7.98
CA VAL A 294 3.52 9.05 -7.68
C VAL A 294 2.63 9.64 -6.57
N SER A 295 3.24 10.20 -5.52
CA SER A 295 2.51 10.83 -4.42
C SER A 295 1.73 12.06 -4.90
N MET A 296 2.36 12.88 -5.74
CA MET A 296 1.75 14.10 -6.30
C MET A 296 0.64 13.79 -7.29
N ALA A 297 0.80 12.77 -8.13
CA ALA A 297 -0.25 12.29 -9.03
C ALA A 297 -1.51 11.88 -8.24
N ARG A 298 -1.33 11.12 -7.15
CA ARG A 298 -2.44 10.73 -6.27
C ARG A 298 -3.08 11.95 -5.59
N ARG A 299 -2.26 12.91 -5.15
CA ARG A 299 -2.74 14.14 -4.51
C ARG A 299 -3.63 14.99 -5.42
N ILE A 300 -3.34 15.04 -6.72
CA ILE A 300 -4.20 15.74 -7.69
C ILE A 300 -5.43 14.92 -8.10
N GLY A 301 -5.61 13.71 -7.56
CA GLY A 301 -6.75 12.83 -7.83
C GLY A 301 -6.56 11.86 -9.00
N ALA A 302 -5.34 11.72 -9.53
CA ALA A 302 -5.05 10.68 -10.52
C ALA A 302 -4.95 9.31 -9.82
N ARG A 303 -5.61 8.28 -10.37
CA ARG A 303 -5.68 6.93 -9.79
C ARG A 303 -4.45 6.10 -10.13
N VAL A 304 -3.26 6.64 -9.86
CA VAL A 304 -1.98 6.01 -10.17
C VAL A 304 -1.67 4.93 -9.14
N TYR A 305 -1.51 3.70 -9.62
CA TYR A 305 -1.14 2.53 -8.82
C TYR A 305 0.27 2.00 -9.10
N ALA A 306 0.96 2.57 -10.10
CA ALA A 306 2.34 2.24 -10.38
C ALA A 306 3.23 2.51 -9.16
N LEU A 307 4.26 1.69 -9.03
CA LEU A 307 5.30 1.84 -8.02
C LEU A 307 6.40 2.78 -8.53
N PRO A 308 7.13 3.47 -7.65
CA PRO A 308 8.26 4.30 -8.05
C PRO A 308 9.29 3.55 -8.91
N GLU A 309 9.55 2.28 -8.57
CA GLU A 309 10.48 1.43 -9.31
C GLU A 309 10.00 1.16 -10.75
N ASP A 310 8.69 1.20 -11.02
CA ASP A 310 8.16 1.03 -12.38
C ASP A 310 8.52 2.20 -13.30
N LEU A 311 8.64 3.41 -12.74
CA LEU A 311 9.10 4.59 -13.47
C LEU A 311 10.62 4.56 -13.67
N VAL A 312 11.38 4.28 -12.61
CA VAL A 312 12.85 4.24 -12.65
C VAL A 312 13.35 3.19 -13.65
N GLU A 313 12.76 1.98 -13.63
CA GLU A 313 13.11 0.90 -14.56
C GLU A 313 12.49 1.07 -15.97
N VAL A 314 11.56 2.02 -16.12
CA VAL A 314 10.79 2.28 -17.35
C VAL A 314 10.04 1.03 -17.82
N LYS A 315 9.15 0.49 -16.96
CA LYS A 315 8.28 -0.62 -17.33
C LYS A 315 7.14 -0.13 -18.23
N PRO A 316 7.13 -0.44 -19.54
CA PRO A 316 6.32 0.31 -20.51
C PRO A 316 4.81 0.27 -20.21
N LYS A 317 4.29 -0.89 -19.80
CA LYS A 317 2.87 -1.05 -19.43
C LYS A 317 2.48 -0.19 -18.23
N MET A 318 3.34 -0.14 -17.21
CA MET A 318 3.09 0.66 -16.00
C MET A 318 3.24 2.15 -16.29
N VAL A 319 4.28 2.53 -17.03
CA VAL A 319 4.49 3.91 -17.50
C VAL A 319 3.29 4.42 -18.30
N MET A 320 2.79 3.65 -19.26
CA MET A 320 1.58 3.97 -20.02
C MET A 320 0.40 4.24 -19.08
N THR A 321 0.18 3.38 -18.08
CA THR A 321 -0.95 3.55 -17.15
C THR A 321 -0.83 4.81 -16.30
N VAL A 322 0.39 5.24 -15.93
CA VAL A 322 0.63 6.51 -15.23
C VAL A 322 0.18 7.69 -16.10
N PHE A 323 0.66 7.75 -17.33
CA PHE A 323 0.29 8.83 -18.26
C PHE A 323 -1.20 8.82 -18.62
N ALA A 324 -1.80 7.65 -18.83
CA ALA A 324 -3.24 7.51 -19.06
C ALA A 324 -4.06 8.03 -17.87
N CYS A 325 -3.67 7.69 -16.63
CA CYS A 325 -4.34 8.19 -15.44
C CYS A 325 -4.22 9.71 -15.28
N LEU A 326 -3.06 10.28 -15.63
CA LEU A 326 -2.83 11.73 -15.62
C LEU A 326 -3.65 12.43 -16.72
N MET A 327 -3.71 11.86 -17.92
CA MET A 327 -4.56 12.32 -19.02
C MET A 327 -6.04 12.34 -18.61
N GLY A 328 -6.54 11.24 -18.02
CA GLY A 328 -7.90 11.17 -17.52
C GLY A 328 -8.22 12.20 -16.44
N ARG A 329 -7.23 12.65 -15.66
CA ARG A 329 -7.38 13.74 -14.70
C ARG A 329 -7.33 15.13 -15.36
N GLY A 330 -6.45 15.31 -16.32
CA GLY A 330 -6.24 16.57 -17.06
C GLY A 330 -7.42 16.92 -17.96
N MET A 331 -7.98 15.95 -18.68
CA MET A 331 -9.09 16.17 -19.61
C MET A 331 -10.43 16.47 -18.90
N LYS A 332 -10.61 16.00 -17.67
CA LYS A 332 -11.81 16.30 -16.84
C LYS A 332 -11.85 17.74 -16.28
N ARG A 333 -10.88 18.59 -16.61
CA ARG A 333 -10.86 20.01 -16.21
C ARG A 333 -11.60 20.93 -17.17
N VAL A 334 -12.21 20.41 -18.25
CA VAL A 334 -13.10 21.17 -19.14
C VAL A 334 -14.54 21.05 -18.68
#